data_AF-A0A960GKG3-F1
#
_entry.id   AF-A0A960GKG3-F1
#
_cell.length_a   1.000
_cell.length_b   1.000
_cell.length_c   1.000
_cell.angle_alpha   90.00
_cell.angle_beta   90.00
_cell.angle_gamma   90.00
#
_symmetry.space_group_name_H-M   'P 1'
#
loop_
_entity.id
_entity.type
_entity.pdbx_description
1 polymer ?
#
loop_
_entity_poly.entity_id
_entity_poly.type
_entity_poly.pdbx_seq_one_letter_code
_entity_poly.pdbx_strand_id
1 'polypeptide(L)'
;MAYLLIWCDGRDSVRLSTVWRFVVGSALNESLPVNSTDRTRVLLRLGGAIRNDDVSADLALLRVERAVPIRRFFAWPGKRNYEGLWWSSTVRAHVPFESLLEREYLMWADFDPDTLAIAAQPLALLWPRGTTGHKSHVPDFFVRLRNGDGRLVDVRHRDCVDDAAAQFDLTRRACAEVGWQYAVFTGLDPITEQNVRWLAGYRQDRCAPTDDAFTAIASCFAHPLPLGLGAHRVARSTGVSKDMALANVLHLLWRRQLSANLSTPLSLDSEVSA
;
A
#
# COMPACT_ATOMS: atom_id res chain seq x y z
N MET A 1 -4.76 39.28 12.82
CA MET A 1 -4.33 40.65 13.15
C MET A 1 -3.62 40.60 14.51
N ALA A 2 -2.30 40.68 14.51
CA ALA A 2 -1.45 40.97 15.66
C ALA A 2 -0.09 41.41 15.12
N TYR A 3 0.29 42.64 15.40
CA TYR A 3 1.60 43.24 15.09
C TYR A 3 2.55 43.03 16.29
N LEU A 4 3.89 43.06 16.09
CA LEU A 4 4.79 44.13 16.59
C LEU A 4 6.31 43.84 16.41
N LEU A 5 6.99 44.78 15.69
CA LEU A 5 8.37 45.35 15.73
C LEU A 5 9.62 44.43 15.82
N ILE A 6 10.51 44.31 14.81
CA ILE A 6 11.54 45.22 14.21
C ILE A 6 12.75 45.55 15.12
N TRP A 7 13.96 45.08 14.73
CA TRP A 7 15.17 45.93 14.61
C TRP A 7 16.19 45.33 13.62
N CYS A 8 16.79 46.20 12.80
CA CYS A 8 17.87 45.92 11.86
C CYS A 8 19.19 46.48 12.40
N ASP A 9 20.30 45.77 12.20
CA ASP A 9 21.61 46.38 11.97
C ASP A 9 22.37 45.58 10.90
N GLY A 10 23.10 46.30 10.04
CA GLY A 10 23.51 45.88 8.72
C GLY A 10 24.92 45.32 8.59
N ARG A 11 25.10 44.55 7.50
CA ARG A 11 26.22 44.52 6.53
C ARG A 11 26.49 43.10 6.03
N ASP A 12 26.00 42.87 4.81
CA ASP A 12 26.57 42.11 3.69
C ASP A 12 27.58 40.98 3.97
N SER A 13 27.11 39.75 3.79
CA SER A 13 27.75 38.81 2.86
C SER A 13 26.70 37.84 2.31
N VAL A 14 26.53 37.82 0.98
CA VAL A 14 25.59 36.94 0.29
C VAL A 14 26.14 35.51 0.35
N ARG A 15 25.58 34.70 1.25
CA ARG A 15 25.57 33.23 1.13
C ARG A 15 24.16 32.80 0.78
N LEU A 16 23.98 32.20 -0.39
CA LEU A 16 22.77 31.45 -0.73
C LEU A 16 22.73 30.18 0.10
N SER A 17 22.29 30.31 1.35
CA SER A 17 21.84 29.18 2.16
C SER A 17 20.34 29.33 2.37
N THR A 18 19.54 28.64 1.55
CA THR A 18 18.13 28.46 1.84
C THR A 18 18.01 27.46 2.99
N VAL A 19 18.08 27.99 4.21
CA VAL A 19 17.82 27.27 5.45
C VAL A 19 16.30 27.13 5.57
N TRP A 20 15.77 25.96 5.27
CA TRP A 20 14.38 25.62 5.58
C TRP A 20 14.26 25.45 7.10
N ARG A 21 13.58 26.40 7.76
CA ARG A 21 13.22 26.28 9.18
C ARG A 21 12.14 25.21 9.32
N PHE A 22 12.50 24.09 9.93
CA PHE A 22 11.61 22.98 10.25
C PHE A 22 10.54 23.42 11.26
N VAL A 23 9.27 23.27 10.90
CA VAL A 23 8.19 23.07 11.87
C VAL A 23 7.94 21.57 11.91
N VAL A 24 8.20 20.98 13.08
CA VAL A 24 7.82 19.60 13.39
C VAL A 24 6.30 19.50 13.25
N GLY A 25 5.82 18.67 12.31
CA GLY A 25 4.42 18.26 12.26
C GLY A 25 3.53 18.73 11.10
N SER A 26 4.05 19.26 9.99
CA SER A 26 3.23 19.52 8.80
C SER A 26 3.62 18.64 7.61
N ALA A 27 2.67 17.85 7.10
CA ALA A 27 2.68 17.39 5.71
C ALA A 27 2.85 18.60 4.77
N LEU A 28 3.39 18.42 3.56
CA LEU A 28 3.49 19.53 2.61
C LEU A 28 2.07 20.06 2.34
N ASN A 29 1.83 21.29 2.79
CA ASN A 29 0.57 22.03 2.63
C ASN A 29 0.56 22.82 1.31
N GLU A 30 1.63 22.70 0.53
CA GLU A 30 1.96 23.49 -0.66
C GLU A 30 2.07 22.58 -1.88
N SER A 31 1.86 23.15 -3.07
CA SER A 31 2.15 22.48 -4.34
C SER A 31 3.54 21.85 -4.33
N LEU A 32 3.69 20.63 -4.85
CA LEU A 32 5.00 19.98 -4.98
C LEU A 32 6.01 20.91 -5.69
N PRO A 33 7.28 20.92 -5.26
CA PRO A 33 8.28 21.79 -5.86
C PRO A 33 8.48 21.44 -7.34
N VAL A 34 8.72 22.47 -8.15
CA VAL A 34 9.07 22.28 -9.56
C VAL A 34 10.54 21.88 -9.64
N ASN A 35 10.83 20.81 -10.38
CA ASN A 35 12.19 20.39 -10.64
C ASN A 35 12.84 21.27 -11.72
N SER A 36 13.91 21.96 -11.35
CA SER A 36 14.70 22.81 -12.25
C SER A 36 15.90 22.09 -12.89
N THR A 37 16.15 20.83 -12.50
CA THR A 37 17.26 20.02 -13.00
C THR A 37 16.87 19.24 -14.26
N ASP A 38 17.85 18.69 -14.97
CA ASP A 38 17.67 17.83 -16.14
C ASP A 38 17.48 16.35 -15.78
N ARG A 39 17.47 16.00 -14.49
CA ARG A 39 17.29 14.64 -13.97
C ARG A 39 16.00 14.49 -13.21
N THR A 40 15.45 13.28 -13.18
CA THR A 40 14.30 12.98 -12.32
C THR A 40 14.74 13.01 -10.86
N ARG A 41 13.96 13.64 -10.01
CA ARG A 41 14.21 13.70 -8.56
C ARG A 41 13.11 12.98 -7.79
N VAL A 42 13.45 12.50 -6.60
CA VAL A 42 12.50 11.90 -5.66
C VAL A 42 12.43 12.73 -4.40
N LEU A 43 11.21 13.17 -4.08
CA LEU A 43 10.88 13.83 -2.84
C LEU A 43 10.15 12.84 -1.92
N LEU A 44 10.69 12.52 -0.75
CA LEU A 44 10.04 11.63 0.21
C LEU A 44 10.25 12.09 1.65
N ARG A 45 9.32 11.72 2.54
CA ARG A 45 9.45 11.99 3.97
C ARG A 45 9.76 10.71 4.72
N LEU A 46 10.96 10.63 5.30
CA LEU A 46 11.44 9.45 6.01
C LEU A 46 12.12 9.86 7.32
N GLY A 47 11.75 9.23 8.44
CA GLY A 47 12.35 9.52 9.74
C GLY A 47 12.19 10.96 10.21
N GLY A 48 11.11 11.64 9.81
CA GLY A 48 10.84 13.05 10.14
C GLY A 48 11.54 14.08 9.24
N ALA A 49 12.45 13.64 8.36
CA ALA A 49 13.12 14.51 7.39
C ALA A 49 12.50 14.40 6.00
N ILE A 50 12.55 15.51 5.24
CA ILE A 50 12.25 15.51 3.81
C ILE A 50 13.56 15.31 3.05
N ARG A 51 13.58 14.32 2.16
CA ARG A 51 14.69 14.06 1.24
C ARG A 51 14.30 14.52 -0.16
N ASN A 52 15.27 15.03 -0.90
CA ASN A 52 15.12 15.43 -2.30
C ASN A 52 16.35 14.96 -3.06
N ASP A 53 16.30 13.71 -3.51
CA ASP A 53 17.44 13.00 -4.08
C ASP A 53 17.27 12.84 -5.59
N ASP A 54 18.36 12.60 -6.31
CA ASP A 54 18.27 12.15 -7.71
C ASP A 54 17.73 10.71 -7.73
N VAL A 55 16.94 10.38 -8.76
CA VAL A 55 16.60 8.96 -9.02
C VAL A 55 17.90 8.21 -9.30
N SER A 56 18.16 7.15 -8.53
CA SER A 56 19.34 6.31 -8.64
C SER A 56 19.13 5.00 -7.89
N ALA A 57 20.00 4.01 -8.13
CA ALA A 57 19.97 2.72 -7.45
C ALA A 57 20.08 2.83 -5.91
N ASP A 58 20.69 3.89 -5.38
CA ASP A 58 20.81 4.11 -3.93
C ASP A 58 19.44 4.25 -3.25
N LEU A 59 18.40 4.68 -3.98
CA LEU A 59 17.04 4.74 -3.45
C LEU A 59 16.49 3.36 -3.07
N ALA A 60 16.96 2.27 -3.68
CA ALA A 60 16.54 0.92 -3.33
C ALA A 60 16.94 0.51 -1.90
N LEU A 61 18.00 1.13 -1.38
CA LEU A 61 18.51 0.92 -0.02
C LEU A 61 17.66 1.61 1.05
N LEU A 62 16.81 2.58 0.65
CA LEU A 62 15.94 3.29 1.57
C LEU A 62 14.76 2.42 2.02
N ARG A 63 14.35 2.61 3.27
CA ARG A 63 13.15 2.01 3.87
C ARG A 63 11.90 2.81 3.49
N VAL A 64 11.61 2.91 2.19
CA VAL A 64 10.48 3.69 1.64
C VAL A 64 9.13 3.22 2.20
N GLU A 65 9.02 1.95 2.59
CA GLU A 65 7.85 1.42 3.29
C GLU A 65 7.56 2.08 4.65
N ARG A 66 8.50 2.85 5.20
CA ARG A 66 8.31 3.68 6.41
C ARG A 66 8.07 5.15 6.09
N ALA A 67 7.98 5.50 4.82
CA ALA A 67 7.65 6.86 4.41
C ALA A 67 6.22 7.19 4.84
N VAL A 68 6.01 8.43 5.25
CA VAL A 68 4.67 8.95 5.52
C VAL A 68 4.17 9.73 4.30
N PRO A 69 2.85 9.89 4.12
CA PRO A 69 2.29 10.56 2.95
C PRO A 69 2.98 11.90 2.67
N ILE A 70 3.48 12.06 1.44
CA ILE A 70 4.24 13.25 1.05
C ILE A 70 3.36 14.51 0.95
N ARG A 71 2.08 14.31 0.63
CA ARG A 71 1.03 15.33 0.56
C ARG A 71 -0.02 15.11 1.65
N ARG A 72 -0.70 16.19 2.05
CA ARG A 72 -1.85 16.13 2.96
C ARG A 72 -3.10 15.71 2.17
N PHE A 73 -3.94 14.85 2.76
CA PHE A 73 -5.29 14.56 2.25
C PHE A 73 -6.08 15.88 2.18
N PHE A 74 -6.47 16.31 0.98
CA PHE A 74 -7.30 17.49 0.82
C PHE A 74 -8.78 17.08 0.94
N ALA A 75 -9.43 17.43 2.04
CA ALA A 75 -10.88 17.32 2.19
C ALA A 75 -11.53 18.67 1.85
N TRP A 76 -12.46 18.69 0.88
CA TRP A 76 -13.32 19.86 0.63
C TRP A 76 -14.80 19.43 0.54
N PRO A 77 -15.75 20.31 0.91
CA PRO A 77 -17.17 19.99 0.89
C PRO A 77 -17.63 19.57 -0.51
N GLY A 78 -18.32 18.42 -0.61
CA GLY A 78 -18.81 17.88 -1.89
C GLY A 78 -17.82 16.98 -2.66
N LYS A 79 -16.67 16.64 -2.08
CA LYS A 79 -15.73 15.66 -2.64
C LYS A 79 -16.45 14.31 -2.81
N ARG A 80 -16.54 13.83 -4.06
CA ARG A 80 -17.20 12.55 -4.42
C ARG A 80 -16.40 11.30 -4.02
N ASN A 81 -15.17 11.49 -3.52
CA ASN A 81 -14.23 10.42 -3.27
C ASN A 81 -14.36 9.92 -1.83
N TYR A 82 -14.50 8.60 -1.66
CA TYR A 82 -14.46 7.93 -0.36
C TYR A 82 -13.02 7.90 0.15
N GLU A 83 -12.75 8.69 1.20
CA GLU A 83 -11.50 8.62 1.97
C GLU A 83 -11.69 7.77 3.23
N GLY A 84 -10.66 7.04 3.64
CA GLY A 84 -10.75 6.17 4.79
C GLY A 84 -9.42 5.53 5.19
N LEU A 85 -9.50 4.68 6.22
CA LEU A 85 -8.36 3.93 6.77
C LEU A 85 -8.62 2.43 6.63
N TRP A 86 -7.68 1.72 6.00
CA TRP A 86 -7.67 0.25 5.97
C TRP A 86 -6.77 -0.29 7.08
N TRP A 87 -7.33 -1.02 8.04
CA TRP A 87 -6.51 -1.81 8.97
C TRP A 87 -5.89 -3.01 8.24
N SER A 88 -4.58 -2.95 8.00
CA SER A 88 -3.78 -3.99 7.35
C SER A 88 -3.27 -5.00 8.38
N SER A 89 -3.59 -6.28 8.16
CA SER A 89 -3.08 -7.41 8.94
C SER A 89 -1.60 -7.71 8.66
N THR A 90 -1.04 -7.23 7.55
CA THR A 90 0.38 -7.35 7.18
C THR A 90 1.20 -6.23 7.82
N VAL A 91 0.76 -4.97 7.72
CA VAL A 91 1.46 -3.81 8.28
C VAL A 91 1.22 -3.63 9.78
N ARG A 92 0.13 -4.20 10.32
CA ARG A 92 -0.32 -4.02 11.72
C ARG A 92 -0.63 -2.55 12.05
N ALA A 93 -1.13 -1.82 11.05
CA ALA A 93 -1.47 -0.41 11.16
C ALA A 93 -2.57 -0.04 10.16
N HIS A 94 -3.09 1.18 10.31
CA HIS A 94 -3.99 1.78 9.34
C HIS A 94 -3.20 2.37 8.16
N VAL A 95 -3.60 2.01 6.94
CA VAL A 95 -3.10 2.60 5.70
C VAL A 95 -4.23 3.44 5.08
N PRO A 96 -4.02 4.73 4.80
CA PRO A 96 -5.05 5.57 4.24
C PRO A 96 -5.28 5.32 2.74
N PHE A 97 -6.49 5.58 2.27
CA PHE A 97 -6.87 5.56 0.85
C PHE A 97 -7.80 6.73 0.52
N GLU A 98 -7.80 7.18 -0.74
CA GLU A 98 -8.64 8.26 -1.27
C GLU A 98 -9.73 7.78 -2.23
N SER A 99 -9.80 6.48 -2.54
CA SER A 99 -10.83 5.92 -3.40
C SER A 99 -11.19 4.47 -3.02
N LEU A 100 -12.37 4.01 -3.45
CA LEU A 100 -12.77 2.60 -3.24
C LEU A 100 -11.86 1.62 -4.00
N LEU A 101 -11.32 2.03 -5.15
CA LEU A 101 -10.37 1.22 -5.94
C LEU A 101 -9.02 1.12 -5.23
N GLU A 102 -8.55 2.19 -4.58
CA GLU A 102 -7.39 2.14 -3.70
C GLU A 102 -7.63 1.25 -2.48
N ARG A 103 -8.83 1.30 -1.87
CA ARG A 103 -9.19 0.36 -0.79
C ARG A 103 -9.16 -1.09 -1.26
N GLU A 104 -9.64 -1.36 -2.47
CA GLU A 104 -9.57 -2.69 -3.10
C GLU A 104 -8.12 -3.13 -3.30
N TYR A 105 -7.25 -2.25 -3.78
CA TYR A 105 -5.81 -2.53 -3.86
C TYR A 105 -5.21 -2.84 -2.49
N LEU A 106 -5.50 -2.04 -1.46
CA LEU A 106 -5.00 -2.27 -0.10
C LEU A 106 -5.45 -3.62 0.45
N MET A 107 -6.70 -4.01 0.20
CA MET A 107 -7.22 -5.32 0.54
C MET A 107 -6.44 -6.43 -0.16
N TRP A 108 -6.17 -6.29 -1.46
CA TRP A 108 -5.41 -7.26 -2.24
C TRP A 108 -3.95 -7.36 -1.77
N ALA A 109 -3.28 -6.23 -1.57
CA ALA A 109 -1.91 -6.18 -1.06
C ALA A 109 -1.79 -6.75 0.37
N ASP A 110 -2.82 -6.59 1.20
CA ASP A 110 -2.86 -7.19 2.55
C ASP A 110 -3.07 -8.72 2.54
N PHE A 111 -3.68 -9.24 1.47
CA PHE A 111 -3.90 -10.66 1.23
C PHE A 111 -2.71 -11.35 0.53
N ASP A 112 -1.93 -10.60 -0.25
CA ASP A 112 -0.77 -11.08 -0.99
C ASP A 112 0.38 -11.50 -0.04
N PRO A 113 0.81 -12.79 -0.07
CA PRO A 113 1.84 -13.27 0.85
C PRO A 113 3.23 -12.74 0.52
N ASP A 114 3.44 -12.16 -0.67
CA ASP A 114 4.70 -11.53 -1.04
C ASP A 114 4.82 -10.09 -0.53
N THR A 115 3.72 -9.48 -0.07
CA THR A 115 3.73 -8.14 0.51
C THR A 115 4.17 -8.18 1.98
N LEU A 116 5.21 -7.40 2.33
CA LEU A 116 5.71 -7.27 3.71
C LEU A 116 5.33 -5.94 4.36
N ALA A 117 5.22 -4.87 3.58
CA ALA A 117 4.85 -3.56 4.08
C ALA A 117 4.24 -2.71 2.97
N ILE A 118 3.35 -1.78 3.35
CA ILE A 118 2.62 -0.91 2.42
C ILE A 118 2.70 0.52 2.96
N ALA A 119 3.09 1.46 2.10
CA ALA A 119 3.08 2.88 2.39
C ALA A 119 2.22 3.63 1.36
N ALA A 120 1.28 4.45 1.83
CA ALA A 120 0.43 5.28 1.00
C ALA A 120 1.11 6.61 0.64
N GLN A 121 1.00 7.01 -0.62
CA GLN A 121 1.56 8.25 -1.19
C GLN A 121 2.99 8.55 -0.69
N PRO A 122 3.91 7.57 -0.81
CA PRO A 122 5.14 7.54 -0.04
C PRO A 122 6.17 8.57 -0.50
N LEU A 123 6.09 8.99 -1.77
CA LEU A 123 7.03 9.88 -2.42
C LEU A 123 6.37 10.63 -3.57
N ALA A 124 7.05 11.68 -4.05
CA ALA A 124 6.77 12.34 -5.31
C ALA A 124 7.97 12.19 -6.25
N LEU A 125 7.71 11.78 -7.49
CA LEU A 125 8.66 11.85 -8.60
C LEU A 125 8.54 13.23 -9.24
N LEU A 126 9.63 13.97 -9.30
CA LEU A 126 9.68 15.30 -9.92
C LEU A 126 10.41 15.17 -11.26
N TRP A 127 9.69 15.34 -12.36
CA TRP A 127 10.23 15.10 -13.70
C TRP A 127 11.23 16.17 -14.13
N PRO A 128 12.21 15.85 -14.99
CA PRO A 128 13.18 16.82 -15.49
C PRO A 128 12.55 18.10 -16.04
N ARG A 129 13.26 19.22 -15.92
CA ARG A 129 12.87 20.50 -16.50
C ARG A 129 12.63 20.34 -18.00
N GLY A 130 11.49 20.81 -18.47
CA GLY A 130 11.11 20.73 -19.88
C GLY A 130 10.38 19.44 -20.26
N THR A 131 10.16 18.51 -19.32
CA THR A 131 9.24 17.38 -19.53
C THR A 131 7.86 17.92 -19.91
N THR A 132 7.35 17.49 -21.06
CA THR A 132 6.05 17.92 -21.57
C THR A 132 4.93 17.28 -20.75
N GLY A 133 3.91 18.08 -20.41
CA GLY A 133 2.76 17.61 -19.63
C GLY A 133 3.00 17.70 -18.12
N HIS A 134 3.02 16.56 -17.43
CA HIS A 134 3.11 16.51 -15.97
C HIS A 134 4.46 17.04 -15.48
N LYS A 135 4.46 17.81 -14.39
CA LYS A 135 5.68 18.30 -13.72
C LYS A 135 6.16 17.36 -12.60
N SER A 136 5.25 16.58 -12.05
CA SER A 136 5.51 15.63 -10.98
C SER A 136 4.43 14.56 -10.97
N HIS A 137 4.70 13.48 -10.24
CA HIS A 137 3.76 12.39 -10.01
C HIS A 137 3.89 11.89 -8.57
N VAL A 138 2.78 11.54 -7.94
CA VAL A 138 2.73 10.89 -6.63
C VAL A 138 2.11 9.52 -6.84
N PRO A 139 2.89 8.43 -6.77
CA PRO A 139 2.34 7.08 -6.79
C PRO A 139 1.42 6.84 -5.61
N ASP A 140 0.36 6.06 -5.80
CA ASP A 140 -0.63 5.81 -4.76
C ASP A 140 -0.06 4.97 -3.63
N PHE A 141 0.74 3.94 -3.94
CA PHE A 141 1.37 3.08 -2.95
C PHE A 141 2.81 2.70 -3.28
N PHE A 142 3.59 2.42 -2.24
CA PHE A 142 4.81 1.62 -2.30
C PHE A 142 4.62 0.35 -1.49
N VAL A 143 5.07 -0.76 -2.04
CA VAL A 143 5.08 -2.07 -1.38
C VAL A 143 6.51 -2.57 -1.25
N ARG A 144 6.87 -3.02 -0.04
CA ARG A 144 8.06 -3.83 0.17
C ARG A 144 7.70 -5.30 -0.04
N LEU A 145 8.39 -5.96 -0.96
CA LEU A 145 8.18 -7.37 -1.26
C LEU A 145 9.06 -8.27 -0.38
N ARG A 146 8.67 -9.54 -0.26
CA ARG A 146 9.35 -10.56 0.54
C ARG A 146 10.78 -10.83 0.09
N ASN A 147 11.05 -10.70 -1.21
CA ASN A 147 12.39 -10.82 -1.78
C ASN A 147 13.29 -9.60 -1.49
N GLY A 148 12.77 -8.55 -0.85
CA GLY A 148 13.48 -7.32 -0.54
C GLY A 148 13.25 -6.19 -1.55
N ASP A 149 12.65 -6.46 -2.71
CA ASP A 149 12.43 -5.44 -3.75
C ASP A 149 11.36 -4.43 -3.34
N GLY A 150 11.45 -3.23 -3.91
CA GLY A 150 10.40 -2.22 -3.85
C GLY A 150 9.49 -2.31 -5.08
N ARG A 151 8.19 -2.08 -4.90
CA ARG A 151 7.23 -1.89 -5.98
C ARG A 151 6.46 -0.59 -5.79
N LEU A 152 6.48 0.29 -6.79
CA LEU A 152 5.55 1.42 -6.86
C LEU A 152 4.28 1.00 -7.58
N VAL A 153 3.14 1.46 -7.07
CA VAL A 153 1.83 1.15 -7.63
C VAL A 153 1.01 2.41 -7.83
N ASP A 154 0.48 2.56 -9.04
CA ASP A 154 -0.59 3.49 -9.36
C ASP A 154 -1.92 2.75 -9.47
N VAL A 155 -2.97 3.33 -8.89
CA VAL A 155 -4.33 2.78 -8.90
C VAL A 155 -5.21 3.61 -9.82
N ARG A 156 -5.71 3.00 -10.89
CA ARG A 156 -6.41 3.73 -11.96
C ARG A 156 -7.56 2.91 -12.50
N HIS A 157 -8.72 3.54 -12.70
CA HIS A 157 -9.82 2.88 -13.40
C HIS A 157 -9.38 2.50 -14.81
N ARG A 158 -9.82 1.32 -15.27
CA ARG A 158 -9.48 0.76 -16.59
C ARG A 158 -9.72 1.76 -17.73
N ASP A 159 -10.80 2.52 -17.66
CA ASP A 159 -11.21 3.49 -18.68
C ASP A 159 -10.34 4.75 -18.70
N CYS A 160 -9.47 4.96 -17.70
CA CYS A 160 -8.59 6.12 -17.58
C CYS A 160 -7.10 5.76 -17.71
N VAL A 161 -6.78 4.51 -18.09
CA VAL A 161 -5.39 4.05 -18.23
C VAL A 161 -4.71 4.73 -19.41
N ASP A 162 -5.40 4.81 -20.55
CA ASP A 162 -4.82 5.37 -21.79
C ASP A 162 -4.50 6.86 -21.65
N ASP A 163 -5.33 7.61 -20.92
CA ASP A 163 -5.14 9.04 -20.64
C ASP A 163 -3.83 9.33 -19.89
N ALA A 164 -3.31 8.37 -19.14
CA ALA A 164 -2.15 8.51 -18.26
C ALA A 164 -0.92 7.70 -18.73
N ALA A 165 -0.96 7.11 -19.94
CA ALA A 165 0.10 6.24 -20.45
C ALA A 165 1.49 6.89 -20.42
N ALA A 166 1.61 8.15 -20.87
CA ALA A 166 2.88 8.88 -20.86
C ALA A 166 3.46 9.06 -19.45
N GLN A 167 2.60 9.26 -18.45
CA GLN A 167 3.03 9.37 -17.04
C GLN A 167 3.48 8.00 -16.51
N PHE A 168 2.77 6.92 -16.84
CA PHE A 168 3.17 5.57 -16.44
C PHE A 168 4.53 5.18 -17.02
N ASP A 169 4.84 5.61 -18.26
CA ASP A 169 6.15 5.38 -18.88
C ASP A 169 7.28 6.15 -18.20
N LEU A 170 7.02 7.38 -17.74
CA LEU A 170 7.98 8.13 -16.91
C LEU A 170 8.22 7.42 -15.58
N THR A 171 7.16 7.00 -14.89
CA THR A 171 7.25 6.26 -13.62
C THR A 171 7.99 4.94 -13.79
N ARG A 172 7.69 4.18 -14.84
CA ARG A 172 8.36 2.90 -15.13
C ARG A 172 9.85 3.07 -15.36
N ARG A 173 10.26 4.10 -16.11
CA ARG A 173 11.69 4.43 -16.33
C ARG A 173 12.38 4.80 -15.03
N ALA A 174 11.76 5.64 -14.20
CA ALA A 174 12.31 6.00 -12.90
C ALA A 174 12.44 4.77 -11.98
N CYS A 175 11.44 3.89 -11.95
CA CYS A 175 11.53 2.63 -11.17
C CYS A 175 12.66 1.73 -11.66
N ALA A 176 12.81 1.58 -12.98
CA ALA A 176 13.87 0.77 -13.56
C ALA A 176 15.28 1.29 -13.20
N GLU A 177 15.47 2.61 -13.15
CA GLU A 177 16.74 3.22 -12.72
C GLU A 177 17.05 2.98 -11.24
N VAL A 178 16.03 2.89 -10.38
CA VAL A 178 16.20 2.51 -8.97
C VAL A 178 16.39 0.99 -8.81
N GLY A 179 15.91 0.19 -9.74
CA GLY A 179 15.75 -1.26 -9.56
C GLY A 179 14.46 -1.66 -8.85
N TRP A 180 13.44 -0.80 -8.87
CA TRP A 180 12.10 -1.11 -8.38
C TRP A 180 11.20 -1.68 -9.47
N GLN A 181 10.23 -2.47 -9.04
CA GLN A 181 9.11 -2.88 -9.86
C GLN A 181 8.08 -1.75 -9.97
N TYR A 182 7.33 -1.73 -11.06
CA TYR A 182 6.21 -0.80 -11.25
C TYR A 182 4.98 -1.54 -11.72
N ALA A 183 3.83 -1.24 -11.12
CA ALA A 183 2.55 -1.80 -11.50
C ALA A 183 1.46 -0.73 -11.57
N VAL A 184 0.50 -0.92 -12.47
CA VAL A 184 -0.76 -0.17 -12.48
C VAL A 184 -1.86 -1.15 -12.12
N PHE A 185 -2.58 -0.87 -11.03
CA PHE A 185 -3.70 -1.67 -10.57
C PHE A 185 -5.01 -1.08 -11.09
N THR A 186 -5.79 -1.90 -11.79
CA THR A 186 -7.05 -1.50 -12.45
C THR A 186 -8.28 -2.19 -11.89
N GLY A 187 -8.18 -2.74 -10.68
CA GLY A 187 -9.21 -3.59 -10.08
C GLY A 187 -8.97 -5.08 -10.34
N LEU A 188 -9.51 -5.89 -9.43
CA LEU A 188 -9.56 -7.34 -9.51
C LEU A 188 -10.72 -7.80 -10.40
N ASP A 189 -10.65 -9.06 -10.83
CA ASP A 189 -11.83 -9.74 -11.35
C ASP A 189 -12.96 -9.76 -10.28
N PRO A 190 -14.23 -9.51 -10.63
CA PRO A 190 -15.33 -9.38 -9.66
C PRO A 190 -15.53 -10.58 -8.73
N ILE A 191 -15.21 -11.80 -9.18
CA ILE A 191 -15.32 -13.00 -8.33
C ILE A 191 -14.16 -13.03 -7.34
N THR A 192 -12.95 -12.73 -7.81
CA THR A 192 -11.73 -12.69 -6.97
C THR A 192 -11.83 -11.62 -5.89
N GLU A 193 -11.95 -10.34 -6.28
CA GLU A 193 -13.15 -9.59 -5.94
C GLU A 193 -13.81 -9.82 -4.56
N GLN A 194 -15.04 -10.31 -4.71
CA GLN A 194 -15.94 -10.73 -3.67
C GLN A 194 -15.33 -11.76 -2.70
N ASN A 195 -14.58 -12.73 -3.20
CA ASN A 195 -13.97 -13.78 -2.38
C ASN A 195 -12.93 -13.21 -1.42
N VAL A 196 -12.01 -12.38 -1.90
CA VAL A 196 -10.97 -11.74 -1.07
C VAL A 196 -11.63 -10.77 -0.10
N ARG A 197 -12.65 -10.01 -0.53
CA ARG A 197 -13.42 -9.14 0.37
C ARG A 197 -14.09 -9.92 1.50
N TRP A 198 -14.65 -11.09 1.20
CA TRP A 198 -15.22 -11.96 2.23
C TRP A 198 -14.15 -12.47 3.20
N LEU A 199 -13.04 -12.99 2.68
CA LEU A 199 -11.92 -13.47 3.49
C LEU A 199 -11.31 -12.38 4.36
N ALA A 200 -11.34 -11.12 3.93
CA ALA A 200 -10.85 -9.99 4.71
C ALA A 200 -11.56 -9.87 6.07
N GLY A 201 -12.78 -10.37 6.22
CA GLY A 201 -13.49 -10.45 7.52
C GLY A 201 -12.77 -11.30 8.57
N TYR A 202 -11.94 -12.26 8.13
CA TYR A 202 -11.25 -13.24 8.97
C TYR A 202 -9.77 -12.93 9.16
N ARG A 203 -9.28 -11.78 8.69
CA ARG A 203 -7.85 -11.39 8.76
C ARG A 203 -7.29 -11.13 10.16
N GLN A 204 -8.17 -10.96 11.14
CA GLN A 204 -7.80 -10.56 12.50
C GLN A 204 -7.29 -11.74 13.31
N ASP A 205 -6.35 -11.50 14.23
CA ASP A 205 -5.73 -12.54 15.06
C ASP A 205 -6.74 -13.32 15.93
N ARG A 206 -7.89 -12.74 16.26
CA ARG A 206 -9.00 -13.45 16.95
C ARG A 206 -9.57 -14.64 16.17
N CYS A 207 -9.32 -14.69 14.85
CA CYS A 207 -9.70 -15.79 13.99
C CYS A 207 -8.55 -16.79 13.78
N ALA A 208 -7.35 -16.51 14.30
CA ALA A 208 -6.23 -17.45 14.21
C ALA A 208 -6.48 -18.71 15.05
N PRO A 209 -6.09 -19.90 14.56
CA PRO A 209 -6.21 -21.13 15.32
C PRO A 209 -5.23 -21.17 16.50
N THR A 210 -5.58 -21.93 17.54
CA THR A 210 -4.60 -22.45 18.51
C THR A 210 -3.69 -23.47 17.84
N ASP A 211 -2.56 -23.82 18.45
CA ASP A 211 -1.61 -24.79 17.88
C ASP A 211 -2.25 -26.16 17.62
N ASP A 212 -3.11 -26.64 18.53
CA ASP A 212 -3.86 -27.89 18.37
C ASP A 212 -4.83 -27.82 17.18
N ALA A 213 -5.55 -26.70 17.04
CA ALA A 213 -6.46 -26.48 15.92
C ALA A 213 -5.71 -26.34 14.60
N PHE A 214 -4.56 -25.65 14.59
CA PHE A 214 -3.71 -25.52 13.41
C PHE A 214 -3.21 -26.89 12.95
N THR A 215 -2.73 -27.72 13.86
CA THR A 215 -2.26 -29.08 13.56
C THR A 215 -3.39 -29.94 12.99
N ALA A 216 -4.59 -29.88 13.58
CA ALA A 216 -5.76 -30.59 13.08
C ALA A 216 -6.21 -30.10 11.70
N ILE A 217 -6.17 -28.77 11.45
CA ILE A 217 -6.49 -28.18 10.15
C ILE A 217 -5.48 -28.63 9.09
N ALA A 218 -4.17 -28.50 9.37
CA ALA A 218 -3.11 -28.92 8.46
C ALA A 218 -3.23 -30.42 8.09
N SER A 219 -3.55 -31.27 9.07
CA SER A 219 -3.80 -32.69 8.80
C SER A 219 -5.07 -32.93 7.99
N CYS A 220 -6.16 -32.19 8.24
CA CYS A 220 -7.43 -32.37 7.52
C CYS A 220 -7.34 -31.94 6.04
N PHE A 221 -6.57 -30.89 5.75
CA PHE A 221 -6.42 -30.30 4.42
C PHE A 221 -5.09 -30.67 3.75
N ALA A 222 -4.42 -31.73 4.22
CA ALA A 222 -3.23 -32.28 3.56
C ALA A 222 -3.51 -32.74 2.11
N HIS A 223 -4.78 -33.04 1.82
CA HIS A 223 -5.31 -33.25 0.47
C HIS A 223 -6.55 -32.37 0.28
N PRO A 224 -6.91 -32.03 -0.98
CA PRO A 224 -8.11 -31.25 -1.28
C PRO A 224 -9.35 -31.82 -0.58
N LEU A 225 -10.04 -30.96 0.18
CA LEU A 225 -11.24 -31.30 0.94
C LEU A 225 -12.23 -30.13 0.90
N PRO A 226 -13.55 -30.38 0.81
CA PRO A 226 -14.54 -29.32 0.94
C PRO A 226 -14.38 -28.54 2.25
N LEU A 227 -14.34 -27.21 2.15
CA LEU A 227 -14.11 -26.28 3.25
C LEU A 227 -14.99 -26.60 4.47
N GLY A 228 -16.29 -26.76 4.26
CA GLY A 228 -17.26 -27.03 5.34
C GLY A 228 -17.05 -28.38 6.01
N LEU A 229 -16.69 -29.41 5.24
CA LEU A 229 -16.39 -30.74 5.76
C LEU A 229 -15.11 -30.73 6.61
N GLY A 230 -14.05 -30.06 6.13
CA GLY A 230 -12.81 -29.91 6.88
C GLY A 230 -13.00 -29.13 8.18
N ALA A 231 -13.69 -27.99 8.14
CA ALA A 231 -14.03 -27.22 9.35
C ALA A 231 -14.84 -28.06 10.36
N HIS A 232 -15.79 -28.87 9.89
CA HIS A 232 -16.56 -29.77 10.75
C HIS A 232 -15.69 -30.84 11.43
N ARG A 233 -14.75 -31.45 10.69
CA ARG A 233 -13.82 -32.45 11.23
C ARG A 233 -12.90 -31.85 12.29
N VAL A 234 -12.35 -30.66 12.02
CA VAL A 234 -11.52 -29.91 12.97
C VAL A 234 -12.28 -29.65 14.26
N ALA A 235 -13.50 -29.11 14.18
CA ALA A 235 -14.35 -28.86 15.35
C ALA A 235 -14.58 -30.13 16.19
N ARG A 236 -14.86 -31.27 15.56
CA ARG A 236 -15.06 -32.55 16.27
C ARG A 236 -13.80 -33.07 16.94
N SER A 237 -12.64 -32.94 16.28
CA SER A 237 -11.37 -33.49 16.78
C SER A 237 -10.74 -32.67 17.90
N THR A 238 -10.99 -31.36 17.92
CA THR A 238 -10.35 -30.42 18.87
C THR A 238 -11.30 -29.88 19.94
N GLY A 239 -12.61 -30.05 19.76
CA GLY A 239 -13.62 -29.55 20.69
C GLY A 239 -13.92 -28.05 20.55
N VAL A 240 -13.27 -27.33 19.62
CA VAL A 240 -13.62 -25.94 19.32
C VAL A 240 -15.02 -25.85 18.69
N SER A 241 -15.70 -24.72 18.85
CA SER A 241 -17.02 -24.52 18.24
C SER A 241 -16.93 -24.57 16.72
N LYS A 242 -18.03 -24.96 16.06
CA LYS A 242 -18.09 -25.05 14.58
C LYS A 242 -17.77 -23.71 13.91
N ASP A 243 -18.31 -22.62 14.46
CA ASP A 243 -18.10 -21.27 13.94
C ASP A 243 -16.63 -20.84 14.07
N MET A 244 -15.98 -21.20 15.18
CA MET A 244 -14.55 -20.91 15.35
C MET A 244 -13.68 -21.76 14.43
N ALA A 245 -13.96 -23.06 14.27
CA ALA A 245 -13.22 -23.89 13.32
C ALA A 245 -13.34 -23.34 11.89
N LEU A 246 -14.54 -22.91 11.48
CA LEU A 246 -14.75 -22.26 10.20
C LEU A 246 -13.95 -20.95 10.07
N ALA A 247 -14.02 -20.09 11.09
CA ALA A 247 -13.24 -18.85 11.13
C ALA A 247 -11.73 -19.10 11.07
N ASN A 248 -11.24 -20.17 11.71
CA ASN A 248 -9.83 -20.58 11.67
C ASN A 248 -9.41 -21.00 10.26
N VAL A 249 -10.20 -21.82 9.57
CA VAL A 249 -9.91 -22.22 8.19
C VAL A 249 -9.91 -21.01 7.25
N LEU A 250 -10.91 -20.12 7.38
CA LEU A 250 -11.00 -18.89 6.59
C LEU A 250 -9.85 -17.91 6.89
N HIS A 251 -9.39 -17.85 8.14
CA HIS A 251 -8.20 -17.09 8.52
C HIS A 251 -6.95 -17.64 7.83
N LEU A 252 -6.76 -18.97 7.81
CA LEU A 252 -5.60 -19.58 7.15
C LEU A 252 -5.65 -19.43 5.62
N LEU A 253 -6.84 -19.40 5.01
CA LEU A 253 -7.00 -18.99 3.61
C LEU A 253 -6.58 -17.54 3.38
N TRP A 254 -6.98 -16.61 4.27
CA TRP A 254 -6.53 -15.22 4.25
C TRP A 254 -5.00 -15.11 4.36
N ARG A 255 -4.40 -15.84 5.30
CA ARG A 255 -2.94 -15.86 5.52
C ARG A 255 -2.18 -16.65 4.45
N ARG A 256 -2.87 -17.22 3.46
CA ARG A 256 -2.30 -18.05 2.39
C ARG A 256 -1.54 -19.28 2.90
N GLN A 257 -1.91 -19.76 4.08
CA GLN A 257 -1.44 -21.03 4.65
C GLN A 257 -2.35 -22.21 4.23
N LEU A 258 -3.52 -21.88 3.70
CA LEU A 258 -4.35 -22.77 2.89
C LEU A 258 -4.63 -22.09 1.55
N SER A 259 -4.99 -22.88 0.54
CA SER A 259 -5.35 -22.44 -0.79
C SER A 259 -6.72 -22.98 -1.21
N ALA A 260 -7.42 -22.18 -2.01
CA ALA A 260 -8.66 -22.52 -2.70
C ALA A 260 -8.68 -21.78 -4.04
N ASN A 261 -9.48 -22.24 -5.01
CA ASN A 261 -9.65 -21.51 -6.26
C ASN A 261 -10.52 -20.27 -6.04
N LEU A 262 -9.91 -19.07 -6.10
CA LEU A 262 -10.61 -17.80 -5.89
C LEU A 262 -11.18 -17.19 -7.18
N SER A 263 -10.98 -17.82 -8.34
CA SER A 263 -11.64 -17.41 -9.60
C SER A 263 -13.08 -17.92 -9.73
N THR A 264 -13.54 -18.73 -8.78
CA THR A 264 -14.92 -19.20 -8.64
C THR A 264 -15.48 -18.80 -7.29
N PRO A 265 -16.81 -18.58 -7.13
CA PRO A 265 -17.38 -18.19 -5.85
C PRO A 265 -17.00 -19.16 -4.72
N LEU A 266 -16.43 -18.61 -3.63
CA LEU A 266 -16.04 -19.38 -2.46
C LEU A 266 -17.28 -19.84 -1.70
N SER A 267 -17.37 -21.14 -1.42
CA SER A 267 -18.48 -21.76 -0.69
C SER A 267 -17.97 -22.84 0.27
N LEU A 268 -18.90 -23.46 1.03
CA LEU A 268 -18.57 -24.60 1.89
C LEU A 268 -18.13 -25.85 1.10
N ASP A 269 -18.46 -25.91 -0.19
CA ASP A 269 -18.10 -27.00 -1.08
C ASP A 269 -16.79 -26.73 -1.85
N SER A 270 -16.24 -25.52 -1.75
CA SER A 270 -14.94 -25.21 -2.35
C SER A 270 -13.86 -26.12 -1.79
N GLU A 271 -13.07 -26.71 -2.68
CA GLU A 271 -11.92 -27.51 -2.30
C GLU A 271 -10.83 -26.60 -1.71
N VAL A 272 -10.35 -27.01 -0.53
CA VAL A 272 -9.28 -26.34 0.21
C VAL A 272 -8.15 -27.34 0.43
N SER A 273 -6.91 -26.89 0.34
CA SER A 273 -5.71 -27.66 0.71
C SER A 273 -4.68 -26.76 1.40
N ALA A 274 -3.74 -27.36 2.13
CA ALA A 274 -2.51 -26.68 2.55
C ALA A 274 -1.60 -26.36 1.36
#